data_AF-A0A5Q2NU95-F1
#
_entry.id   AF-A0A5Q2NU95-F1
#
_cell.length_a   1.000
_cell.length_b   1.000
_cell.length_c   1.000
_cell.angle_alpha   90.00
_cell.angle_beta   90.00
_cell.angle_gamma   90.00
#
_symmetry.space_group_name_H-M   'P 1'
#
loop_
_entity.id
_entity.type
_entity.pdbx_description
1 polymer ?
#
loop_
_entity_poly.entity_id
_entity_poly.type
_entity_poly.pdbx_seq_one_letter_code
_entity_poly.pdbx_strand_id
1 'polypeptide(L)'
;MAAKTHDEPRRLSLTGTGATGGGSYEKARVLGDAVVHGSLDCVQLAVTGTMRVHGELNALKASITGTISAEGLSIGRLRLTGELASRDAASVRELIGTGSITVQERLHVDRLRLSGELQAMSCDASDIHLRGKAAVPGRLDAGSIELQLYGDSSVGELVGDRIEVSRPAWWTRLFGIFFRPSRQARLSAHHIEGAVVRLEHTRAHTVRGGSVTVGDGCEIGAVEYTEELIVHPGAVVKERRRI
;
A
#
# COMPACT_ATOMS: atom_id res chain seq x y z
N MET A 1 -40.55 -28.74 -20.58
CA MET A 1 -39.58 -29.26 -19.59
C MET A 1 -38.22 -28.67 -19.97
N ALA A 2 -37.86 -27.52 -19.38
CA ALA A 2 -36.64 -26.80 -19.74
C ALA A 2 -35.44 -27.53 -19.14
N ALA A 3 -34.51 -27.97 -19.99
CA ALA A 3 -33.24 -28.54 -19.57
C ALA A 3 -32.47 -27.46 -18.80
N LYS A 4 -32.34 -27.63 -17.49
CA LYS A 4 -31.36 -26.88 -16.69
C LYS A 4 -29.99 -27.39 -17.12
N THR A 5 -29.31 -26.65 -17.99
CA THR A 5 -27.87 -26.76 -18.16
C THR A 5 -27.23 -26.36 -16.83
N HIS A 6 -26.87 -27.36 -16.02
CA HIS A 6 -25.93 -27.19 -14.94
C HIS A 6 -24.57 -26.94 -15.58
N ASP A 7 -24.22 -25.68 -15.81
CA ASP A 7 -22.85 -25.30 -16.16
C ASP A 7 -22.00 -25.53 -14.91
N GLU A 8 -21.21 -26.60 -14.90
CA GLU A 8 -20.33 -26.89 -13.77
C GLU A 8 -19.34 -25.73 -13.60
N PRO A 9 -19.09 -25.29 -12.35
CA PRO A 9 -18.21 -24.16 -12.13
C PRO A 9 -16.80 -24.49 -12.64
N ARG A 10 -16.34 -23.72 -13.64
CA ARG A 10 -15.01 -23.92 -14.27
C ARG A 10 -13.90 -23.70 -13.24
N ARG A 11 -12.97 -24.64 -13.17
CA ARG A 11 -11.82 -24.61 -12.25
C ARG A 11 -10.51 -24.70 -13.01
N LEU A 12 -9.57 -23.86 -12.62
CA LEU A 12 -8.19 -23.89 -13.11
C LEU A 12 -7.28 -24.40 -11.99
N SER A 13 -6.46 -25.42 -12.27
CA SER A 13 -5.43 -25.90 -11.37
C SER A 13 -4.15 -26.13 -12.15
N LEU A 14 -3.11 -25.37 -11.84
CA LEU A 14 -1.78 -25.49 -12.42
C LEU A 14 -0.79 -25.90 -11.32
N THR A 15 -0.04 -26.97 -11.56
CA THR A 15 1.00 -27.47 -10.65
C THR A 15 2.31 -27.67 -11.41
N GLY A 16 3.43 -27.24 -10.84
CA GLY A 16 4.73 -27.24 -11.52
C GLY A 16 4.90 -25.98 -12.36
N THR A 17 5.48 -26.12 -13.55
CA THR A 17 5.63 -25.01 -14.51
C THR A 17 4.64 -25.18 -15.65
N GLY A 18 3.86 -24.15 -15.97
CA GLY A 18 2.85 -24.26 -17.02
C GLY A 18 2.38 -22.92 -17.58
N ALA A 19 1.69 -22.99 -18.71
CA ALA A 19 1.00 -21.86 -19.31
C ALA A 19 -0.45 -22.22 -19.62
N THR A 20 -1.34 -21.25 -19.53
CA THR A 20 -2.76 -21.40 -19.88
C THR A 20 -3.26 -20.14 -20.59
N GLY A 21 -4.34 -20.28 -21.36
CA GLY A 21 -5.13 -19.13 -21.77
C GLY A 21 -5.87 -18.50 -20.59
N GLY A 22 -6.22 -17.23 -20.74
CA GLY A 22 -7.13 -16.50 -19.86
C GLY A 22 -8.56 -17.07 -19.89
N GLY A 23 -9.46 -16.39 -19.19
CA GLY A 23 -10.88 -16.76 -19.13
C GLY A 23 -11.47 -16.63 -17.73
N SER A 24 -12.72 -17.10 -17.60
CA SER A 24 -13.50 -17.01 -16.36
C SER A 24 -13.56 -18.34 -15.61
N TYR A 25 -13.26 -18.30 -14.32
CA TYR A 25 -13.21 -19.47 -13.44
C TYR A 25 -13.88 -19.20 -12.10
N GLU A 26 -14.58 -20.17 -11.53
CA GLU A 26 -14.99 -20.09 -10.13
C GLU A 26 -13.74 -20.05 -9.24
N LYS A 27 -12.79 -20.94 -9.49
CA LYS A 27 -11.57 -21.08 -8.70
C LYS A 27 -10.36 -21.31 -9.58
N ALA A 28 -9.33 -20.50 -9.39
CA ALA A 28 -8.01 -20.65 -9.97
C ALA A 28 -6.99 -20.96 -8.87
N ARG A 29 -6.22 -22.05 -9.04
CA ARG A 29 -5.14 -22.44 -8.13
C ARG A 29 -3.85 -22.63 -8.91
N VAL A 30 -2.78 -22.02 -8.42
CA VAL A 30 -1.42 -22.17 -8.96
C VAL A 30 -0.51 -22.64 -7.83
N LEU A 31 0.22 -23.74 -8.07
CA LEU A 31 1.29 -24.24 -7.23
C LEU A 31 2.55 -24.43 -8.09
N GLY A 32 3.48 -23.48 -8.03
CA GLY A 32 4.65 -23.41 -8.93
C GLY A 32 4.62 -22.15 -9.79
N ASP A 33 5.06 -22.25 -11.03
CA ASP A 33 5.21 -21.12 -11.94
C ASP A 33 4.17 -21.19 -13.08
N ALA A 34 3.32 -20.17 -13.17
CA ALA A 34 2.27 -20.11 -14.17
C ALA A 34 2.33 -18.82 -15.02
N VAL A 35 2.11 -18.98 -16.32
CA VAL A 35 1.85 -17.87 -17.25
C VAL A 35 0.41 -17.97 -17.76
N VAL A 36 -0.34 -16.89 -17.64
CA VAL A 36 -1.69 -16.77 -18.18
C VAL A 36 -1.65 -15.81 -19.36
N HIS A 37 -2.00 -16.29 -20.55
CA HIS A 37 -2.09 -15.47 -21.76
C HIS A 37 -3.51 -14.91 -21.90
N GLY A 38 -3.67 -13.60 -21.73
CA GLY A 38 -4.96 -12.91 -21.65
C GLY A 38 -5.44 -12.69 -20.21
N SER A 39 -6.57 -12.02 -20.08
CA SER A 39 -7.15 -11.68 -18.77
C SER A 39 -7.69 -12.90 -18.01
N LEU A 40 -7.58 -12.85 -16.68
CA LEU A 40 -8.07 -13.87 -15.77
C LEU A 40 -9.16 -13.29 -14.88
N ASP A 41 -10.38 -13.80 -15.04
CA ASP A 41 -11.51 -13.48 -14.17
C ASP A 41 -11.78 -14.67 -13.25
N CYS A 42 -11.79 -14.46 -11.94
CA CYS A 42 -12.13 -15.53 -11.03
C CYS A 42 -12.85 -15.11 -9.74
N VAL A 43 -13.61 -16.02 -9.14
CA VAL A 43 -14.17 -15.75 -7.80
C VAL A 43 -13.10 -15.94 -6.73
N GLN A 44 -12.28 -16.98 -6.85
CA GLN A 44 -11.20 -17.28 -5.91
C GLN A 44 -9.89 -17.58 -6.63
N LEU A 45 -8.84 -16.83 -6.29
CA LEU A 45 -7.47 -17.10 -6.71
C LEU A 45 -6.62 -17.55 -5.51
N ALA A 46 -5.88 -18.64 -5.67
CA ALA A 46 -4.86 -19.07 -4.72
C ALA A 46 -3.55 -19.35 -5.46
N VAL A 47 -2.49 -18.61 -5.13
CA VAL A 47 -1.16 -18.78 -5.73
C VAL A 47 -0.16 -19.12 -4.65
N THR A 48 0.61 -20.19 -4.89
CA THR A 48 1.83 -20.51 -4.14
C THR A 48 2.95 -20.71 -5.15
N GLY A 49 3.85 -19.74 -5.27
CA GLY A 49 4.87 -19.68 -6.32
C GLY A 49 4.76 -18.39 -7.14
N THR A 50 4.99 -18.47 -8.45
CA THR A 50 5.00 -17.31 -9.36
C THR A 50 3.82 -17.38 -10.31
N MET A 51 3.09 -16.28 -10.48
CA MET A 51 2.08 -16.16 -11.53
C MET A 51 2.26 -14.87 -12.33
N ARG A 52 2.32 -14.97 -13.65
CA ARG A 52 2.30 -13.82 -14.56
C ARG A 52 1.05 -13.86 -15.43
N VAL A 53 0.28 -12.79 -15.41
CA VAL A 53 -0.91 -12.60 -16.24
C VAL A 53 -0.57 -11.55 -17.31
N HIS A 54 -0.65 -11.96 -18.58
CA HIS A 54 -0.54 -11.05 -19.73
C HIS A 54 -1.93 -10.49 -20.06
N GLY A 55 -2.43 -9.66 -19.15
CA GLY A 55 -3.76 -9.08 -19.18
C GLY A 55 -4.18 -8.63 -17.79
N GLU A 56 -5.47 -8.34 -17.64
CA GLU A 56 -6.06 -7.97 -16.35
C GLU A 56 -6.29 -9.20 -15.47
N LEU A 57 -6.12 -9.01 -14.16
CA LEU A 57 -6.53 -9.99 -13.16
C LEU A 57 -7.67 -9.44 -12.32
N ASN A 58 -8.84 -10.04 -12.49
CA ASN A 58 -10.05 -9.72 -11.75
C ASN A 58 -10.37 -10.86 -10.79
N ALA A 59 -10.45 -10.57 -9.49
CA ALA A 59 -10.75 -11.59 -8.48
C ALA A 59 -11.64 -11.08 -7.35
N LEU A 60 -12.68 -11.83 -6.95
CA LEU A 60 -13.41 -11.47 -5.73
C LEU A 60 -12.56 -11.69 -4.46
N LYS A 61 -11.74 -12.75 -4.43
CA LYS A 61 -10.80 -13.06 -3.35
C LYS A 61 -9.50 -13.62 -3.94
N ALA A 62 -8.36 -13.11 -3.50
CA ALA A 62 -7.05 -13.62 -3.85
C ALA A 62 -6.19 -13.88 -2.60
N SER A 63 -5.52 -15.03 -2.56
CA SER A 63 -4.53 -15.38 -1.54
C SER A 63 -3.23 -15.76 -2.23
N ILE A 64 -2.20 -14.93 -2.06
CA ILE A 64 -0.94 -15.02 -2.79
C ILE A 64 0.19 -15.25 -1.79
N THR A 65 0.90 -16.36 -1.96
CA THR A 65 2.18 -16.64 -1.30
C THR A 65 3.25 -16.80 -2.39
N GLY A 66 4.09 -15.79 -2.58
CA GLY A 66 5.05 -15.73 -3.68
C GLY A 66 4.86 -14.46 -4.52
N THR A 67 5.04 -14.55 -5.83
CA THR A 67 5.09 -13.39 -6.72
C THR A 67 3.96 -13.42 -7.73
N ILE A 68 3.24 -12.30 -7.87
CA ILE A 68 2.23 -12.11 -8.91
C ILE A 68 2.51 -10.84 -9.71
N SER A 69 2.35 -10.93 -11.04
CA SER A 69 2.40 -9.77 -11.93
C SER A 69 1.25 -9.80 -12.93
N ALA A 70 0.64 -8.64 -13.16
CA ALA A 70 -0.44 -8.45 -14.14
C ALA A 70 -0.30 -7.09 -14.86
N GLU A 71 -1.12 -6.86 -15.88
CA GLU A 71 -1.27 -5.53 -16.50
C GLU A 71 -2.05 -4.62 -15.55
N GLY A 72 -3.34 -4.92 -15.34
CA GLY A 72 -4.18 -4.29 -14.32
C GLY A 72 -4.68 -5.29 -13.27
N LEU A 73 -5.16 -4.75 -12.15
CA LEU A 73 -5.71 -5.55 -11.04
C LEU A 73 -7.06 -4.98 -10.58
N SER A 74 -8.06 -5.85 -10.43
CA SER A 74 -9.31 -5.52 -9.74
C SER A 74 -9.67 -6.63 -8.75
N ILE A 75 -9.39 -6.40 -7.47
CA ILE A 75 -9.49 -7.45 -6.44
C ILE A 75 -10.42 -7.02 -5.29
N GLY A 76 -11.44 -7.83 -5.00
CA GLY A 76 -12.31 -7.60 -3.86
C GLY A 76 -11.56 -7.70 -2.53
N ARG A 77 -10.87 -8.82 -2.26
CA ARG A 77 -10.05 -8.98 -1.06
C ARG A 77 -8.74 -9.68 -1.40
N LEU A 78 -7.62 -9.07 -1.04
CA LEU A 78 -6.28 -9.58 -1.30
C LEU A 78 -5.56 -9.89 0.01
N ARG A 79 -5.11 -11.13 0.15
CA ARG A 79 -4.08 -11.53 1.14
C ARG A 79 -2.77 -11.78 0.42
N LEU A 80 -1.72 -11.05 0.79
CA LEU A 80 -0.42 -11.12 0.15
C LEU A 80 0.68 -11.49 1.16
N THR A 81 1.47 -12.52 0.83
CA THR A 81 2.76 -12.81 1.43
C THR A 81 3.78 -12.96 0.31
N GLY A 82 4.49 -11.88 -0.02
CA GLY A 82 5.42 -11.84 -1.14
C GLY A 82 5.27 -10.58 -1.97
N GLU A 83 5.30 -10.71 -3.29
CA GLU A 83 5.39 -9.57 -4.21
C GLU A 83 4.17 -9.49 -5.14
N LEU A 84 3.66 -8.28 -5.32
CA LEU A 84 2.61 -7.98 -6.27
C LEU A 84 3.04 -6.82 -7.16
N ALA A 85 2.95 -7.01 -8.47
CA ALA A 85 3.27 -6.00 -9.47
C ALA A 85 2.11 -5.78 -10.45
N SER A 86 1.78 -4.51 -10.71
CA SER A 86 0.81 -4.07 -11.72
C SER A 86 1.47 -3.06 -12.64
N ARG A 87 1.35 -3.23 -13.97
CA ARG A 87 1.88 -2.26 -14.96
C ARG A 87 0.95 -1.07 -15.16
N ASP A 88 -0.33 -1.27 -14.92
CA ASP A 88 -1.38 -0.28 -15.04
C ASP A 88 -2.00 -0.05 -13.66
N ALA A 89 -3.06 0.73 -13.60
CA ALA A 89 -3.82 0.96 -12.36
C ALA A 89 -4.30 -0.34 -11.67
N ALA A 90 -4.38 -0.28 -10.35
CA ALA A 90 -4.87 -1.36 -9.51
C ALA A 90 -6.00 -0.87 -8.59
N SER A 91 -7.06 -1.65 -8.47
CA SER A 91 -8.20 -1.40 -7.57
C SER A 91 -8.37 -2.58 -6.62
N VAL A 92 -8.27 -2.34 -5.31
CA VAL A 92 -8.40 -3.40 -4.29
C VAL A 92 -9.27 -2.94 -3.13
N ARG A 93 -10.39 -3.59 -2.83
CA ARG A 93 -11.24 -3.12 -1.70
C ARG A 93 -10.56 -3.30 -0.35
N GLU A 94 -10.00 -4.48 -0.10
CA GLU A 94 -9.29 -4.79 1.15
C GLU A 94 -7.99 -5.51 0.84
N LEU A 95 -6.88 -4.88 1.22
CA LEU A 95 -5.54 -5.41 1.04
C LEU A 95 -4.90 -5.62 2.42
N ILE A 96 -4.55 -6.87 2.72
CA ILE A 96 -3.77 -7.22 3.89
C ILE A 96 -2.55 -8.00 3.44
N GLY A 97 -1.34 -7.57 3.78
CA GLY A 97 -0.17 -8.33 3.39
C GLY A 97 1.15 -7.99 4.06
N THR A 98 2.10 -8.86 3.79
CA THR A 98 3.51 -8.73 4.11
C THR A 98 4.32 -8.88 2.83
N GLY A 99 5.22 -7.93 2.54
CA GLY A 99 6.05 -7.93 1.34
C GLY A 99 5.92 -6.65 0.54
N SER A 100 5.99 -6.74 -0.79
CA SER A 100 6.13 -5.57 -1.67
C SER A 100 4.98 -5.45 -2.66
N ILE A 101 4.45 -4.23 -2.80
CA ILE A 101 3.43 -3.88 -3.78
C ILE A 101 3.99 -2.78 -4.66
N THR A 102 4.03 -3.04 -5.96
CA THR A 102 4.46 -2.09 -6.99
C THR A 102 3.37 -1.92 -8.02
N VAL A 103 2.82 -0.71 -8.12
CA VAL A 103 1.83 -0.33 -9.13
C VAL A 103 2.44 0.82 -9.94
N GLN A 104 2.66 0.64 -11.24
CA GLN A 104 3.32 1.69 -12.03
C GLN A 104 2.45 2.94 -12.25
N GLU A 105 1.15 2.86 -11.97
CA GLU A 105 0.22 3.98 -12.05
C GLU A 105 -0.47 4.25 -10.69
N ARG A 106 -1.80 4.37 -10.68
CA ARG A 106 -2.63 4.66 -9.51
C ARG A 106 -3.05 3.38 -8.80
N LEU A 107 -2.88 3.35 -7.48
CA LEU A 107 -3.47 2.34 -6.61
C LEU A 107 -4.72 2.92 -5.93
N HIS A 108 -5.89 2.35 -6.20
CA HIS A 108 -7.10 2.64 -5.43
C HIS A 108 -7.36 1.51 -4.43
N VAL A 109 -7.51 1.85 -3.16
CA VAL A 109 -7.72 0.84 -2.11
C VAL A 109 -8.55 1.33 -0.93
N ASP A 110 -9.73 0.76 -0.64
CA ASP A 110 -10.51 1.26 0.51
C ASP A 110 -9.71 1.08 1.81
N ARG A 111 -9.18 -0.13 2.06
CA ARG A 111 -8.40 -0.43 3.28
C ARG A 111 -7.11 -1.15 2.97
N LEU A 112 -5.98 -0.51 3.29
CA LEU A 112 -4.64 -1.06 3.14
C LEU A 112 -4.01 -1.33 4.50
N ARG A 113 -3.60 -2.58 4.74
CA ARG A 113 -2.76 -2.99 5.89
C ARG A 113 -1.54 -3.74 5.37
N LEU A 114 -0.42 -3.05 5.26
CA LEU A 114 0.80 -3.60 4.67
C LEU A 114 1.96 -3.54 5.67
N SER A 115 2.70 -4.65 5.79
CA SER A 115 4.01 -4.67 6.42
C SER A 115 5.08 -4.95 5.36
N GLY A 116 5.80 -3.93 4.92
CA GLY A 116 6.76 -4.03 3.82
C GLY A 116 6.82 -2.76 2.96
N GLU A 117 6.81 -2.89 1.65
CA GLU A 117 7.07 -1.77 0.74
C GLU A 117 5.88 -1.48 -0.17
N LEU A 118 5.46 -0.22 -0.21
CA LEU A 118 4.46 0.29 -1.15
C LEU A 118 5.13 1.24 -2.14
N GLN A 119 5.01 0.92 -3.43
CA GLN A 119 5.43 1.79 -4.54
C GLN A 119 4.24 1.99 -5.48
N ALA A 120 3.86 3.25 -5.69
CA ALA A 120 2.81 3.63 -6.63
C ALA A 120 3.05 5.04 -7.17
N MET A 121 2.58 5.40 -8.36
CA MET A 121 2.66 6.80 -8.80
C MET A 121 1.70 7.69 -8.00
N SER A 122 0.51 7.19 -7.69
CA SER A 122 -0.44 7.81 -6.75
C SER A 122 -1.23 6.73 -6.02
N CYS A 123 -1.77 7.07 -4.85
CA CYS A 123 -2.55 6.15 -4.03
C CYS A 123 -3.75 6.86 -3.42
N ASP A 124 -4.94 6.30 -3.59
CA ASP A 124 -6.18 6.84 -3.03
C ASP A 124 -6.89 5.77 -2.23
N ALA A 125 -7.13 6.06 -0.97
CA ALA A 125 -7.66 5.11 -0.01
C ALA A 125 -8.67 5.71 0.96
N SER A 126 -9.36 4.86 1.71
CA SER A 126 -10.09 5.32 2.91
C SER A 126 -9.20 5.23 4.14
N ASP A 127 -8.53 4.09 4.33
CA ASP A 127 -7.64 3.82 5.45
C ASP A 127 -6.31 3.21 4.98
N ILE A 128 -5.20 3.80 5.40
CA ILE A 128 -3.84 3.29 5.19
C ILE A 128 -3.18 3.01 6.52
N HIS A 129 -2.72 1.77 6.70
CA HIS A 129 -1.83 1.37 7.77
C HIS A 129 -0.62 0.66 7.16
N LEU A 130 0.50 1.37 7.10
CA LEU A 130 1.74 0.89 6.50
C LEU A 130 2.86 0.83 7.55
N ARG A 131 3.39 -0.36 7.78
CA ARG A 131 4.62 -0.58 8.55
C ARG A 131 5.75 -0.90 7.58
N GLY A 132 6.60 0.07 7.26
CA GLY A 132 7.65 -0.16 6.28
C GLY A 132 8.13 1.07 5.54
N LYS A 133 8.10 1.00 4.21
CA LYS A 133 8.53 2.07 3.29
C LYS A 133 7.42 2.42 2.30
N ALA A 134 7.28 3.70 2.01
CA ALA A 134 6.44 4.20 0.93
C ALA A 134 7.28 4.98 -0.09
N ALA A 135 7.10 4.69 -1.38
CA ALA A 135 7.59 5.52 -2.47
C ALA A 135 6.39 5.89 -3.36
N VAL A 136 5.82 7.06 -3.12
CA VAL A 136 4.68 7.59 -3.87
C VAL A 136 5.02 8.98 -4.42
N PRO A 137 5.63 9.07 -5.62
CA PRO A 137 6.10 10.35 -6.16
C PRO A 137 4.99 11.40 -6.32
N GLY A 138 3.76 10.96 -6.58
CA GLY A 138 2.59 11.83 -6.65
C GLY A 138 1.86 11.98 -5.30
N ARG A 139 0.53 11.98 -5.36
CA ARG A 139 -0.34 12.16 -4.21
C ARG A 139 -0.71 10.83 -3.56
N LEU A 140 -0.64 10.79 -2.23
CA LEU A 140 -1.20 9.77 -1.35
C LEU A 140 -2.34 10.42 -0.57
N ASP A 141 -3.58 10.05 -0.88
CA ASP A 141 -4.80 10.62 -0.32
C ASP A 141 -5.60 9.54 0.43
N ALA A 142 -5.87 9.74 1.72
CA ALA A 142 -6.79 8.88 2.45
C ALA A 142 -7.42 9.57 3.67
N GLY A 143 -8.63 9.16 4.06
CA GLY A 143 -9.28 9.67 5.28
C GLY A 143 -8.40 9.50 6.53
N SER A 144 -7.80 8.31 6.71
CA SER A 144 -6.84 8.04 7.78
C SER A 144 -5.56 7.41 7.25
N ILE A 145 -4.41 7.98 7.60
CA ILE A 145 -3.08 7.51 7.22
C ILE A 145 -2.22 7.29 8.46
N GLU A 146 -1.78 6.05 8.66
CA GLU A 146 -0.80 5.67 9.67
C GLU A 146 0.43 5.05 8.99
N LEU A 147 1.54 5.78 9.01
CA LEU A 147 2.84 5.34 8.48
C LEU A 147 3.81 5.10 9.63
N GLN A 148 4.13 3.84 9.89
CA GLN A 148 5.20 3.47 10.81
C GLN A 148 6.48 3.18 10.01
N LEU A 149 7.45 4.06 10.12
CA LEU A 149 8.65 4.07 9.28
C LEU A 149 9.68 3.02 9.75
N TYR A 150 10.00 2.06 8.87
CA TYR A 150 11.13 1.13 9.07
C TYR A 150 12.31 1.41 8.12
N GLY A 151 12.11 2.24 7.10
CA GLY A 151 13.13 2.75 6.20
C GLY A 151 12.72 4.12 5.65
N ASP A 152 13.56 4.68 4.79
CA ASP A 152 13.27 5.97 4.16
C ASP A 152 12.06 5.85 3.25
N SER A 153 11.19 6.85 3.32
CA SER A 153 9.96 6.96 2.55
C SER A 153 9.92 8.32 1.86
N SER A 154 9.34 8.36 0.66
CA SER A 154 9.16 9.56 -0.13
C SER A 154 7.72 9.63 -0.63
N VAL A 155 7.02 10.72 -0.34
CA VAL A 155 5.66 10.97 -0.81
C VAL A 155 5.61 12.38 -1.38
N GLY A 156 5.12 12.59 -2.60
CA GLY A 156 5.02 13.94 -3.17
C GLY A 156 4.10 14.82 -2.34
N GLU A 157 2.83 14.43 -2.28
CA GLU A 157 1.78 15.09 -1.49
C GLU A 157 1.08 14.06 -0.59
N LEU A 158 1.02 14.34 0.70
CA LEU A 158 0.35 13.48 1.68
C LEU A 158 -0.91 14.19 2.20
N VAL A 159 -2.08 13.69 1.84
CA VAL A 159 -3.36 14.35 2.16
C VAL A 159 -4.30 13.40 2.90
N GLY A 160 -4.94 13.89 3.96
CA GLY A 160 -5.92 13.10 4.69
C GLY A 160 -6.52 13.80 5.91
N ASP A 161 -7.66 13.32 6.41
CA ASP A 161 -8.28 13.94 7.60
C ASP A 161 -7.40 13.73 8.84
N ARG A 162 -6.87 12.52 8.99
CA ARG A 162 -5.93 12.15 10.06
C ARG A 162 -4.65 11.57 9.47
N ILE A 163 -3.53 12.21 9.78
CA ILE A 163 -2.19 11.78 9.35
C ILE A 163 -1.34 11.52 10.59
N GLU A 164 -0.80 10.31 10.69
CA GLU A 164 0.12 9.90 11.75
C GLU A 164 1.35 9.23 11.14
N VAL A 165 2.51 9.86 11.30
CA VAL A 165 3.81 9.34 10.87
C VAL A 165 4.66 9.13 12.10
N SER A 166 5.07 7.90 12.35
CA SER A 166 5.80 7.52 13.57
C SER A 166 6.98 6.59 13.28
N ARG A 167 7.85 6.41 14.27
CA ARG A 167 8.81 5.29 14.27
C ARG A 167 8.44 4.24 15.33
N PRO A 168 8.82 2.97 15.13
CA PRO A 168 8.68 1.98 16.18
C PRO A 168 9.51 2.37 17.41
N ALA A 169 8.89 2.25 18.59
CA ALA A 169 9.46 2.65 19.88
C ALA A 169 10.85 2.05 20.11
N TRP A 170 11.75 2.80 20.75
CA TRP A 170 13.16 2.41 20.94
C TRP A 170 13.34 1.04 21.63
N TRP A 171 12.44 0.62 22.52
CA TRP A 171 12.50 -0.70 23.16
C TRP A 171 12.29 -1.86 22.19
N THR A 172 11.62 -1.63 21.05
CA THR A 172 11.31 -2.72 20.09
C THR A 172 12.58 -3.18 19.38
N ARG A 173 13.62 -2.32 19.41
CA ARG A 173 14.98 -2.61 18.95
C ARG A 173 15.73 -3.61 19.83
N LEU A 174 15.28 -3.83 21.08
CA LEU A 174 15.93 -4.76 22.02
C LEU A 174 15.44 -6.21 21.86
N PHE A 175 14.30 -6.45 21.19
CA PHE A 175 13.65 -7.77 21.14
C PHE A 175 13.56 -8.42 19.75
N GLY A 176 13.90 -7.73 18.65
CA GLY A 176 13.68 -8.24 17.28
C GLY A 176 14.95 -8.37 16.42
N ILE A 177 15.42 -9.60 16.17
CA ILE A 177 16.56 -9.91 15.28
C ILE A 177 16.21 -9.77 13.79
N PHE A 178 14.93 -9.81 13.40
CA PHE A 178 14.52 -9.87 11.99
C PHE A 178 14.11 -8.54 11.33
N PHE A 179 13.85 -7.49 12.11
CA PHE A 179 13.46 -6.17 11.58
C PHE A 179 14.15 -5.05 12.36
N ARG A 180 15.39 -4.72 11.95
CA ARG A 180 16.10 -3.56 12.49
C ARG A 180 15.65 -2.32 11.70
N PRO A 181 14.84 -1.41 12.28
CA PRO A 181 14.52 -0.15 11.62
C PRO A 181 15.82 0.58 11.30
N SER A 182 15.93 1.13 10.08
CA SER A 182 17.08 1.94 9.69
C SER A 182 17.27 3.07 10.71
N ARG A 183 18.52 3.34 11.13
CA ARG A 183 18.84 4.46 12.03
C ARG A 183 18.34 5.81 11.46
N GLN A 184 18.06 5.86 10.16
CA GLN A 184 17.72 7.07 9.42
C GLN A 184 16.27 7.12 8.90
N ALA A 185 15.44 6.08 9.10
CA ALA A 185 14.10 5.93 8.51
C ALA A 185 13.24 7.21 8.56
N ARG A 186 13.22 7.98 7.48
CA ARG A 186 12.59 9.32 7.45
C ARG A 186 11.56 9.41 6.34
N LEU A 187 10.48 10.13 6.59
CA LEU A 187 9.56 10.53 5.53
C LEU A 187 10.06 11.84 4.91
N SER A 188 10.15 11.89 3.58
CA SER A 188 10.33 13.13 2.82
C SER A 188 9.05 13.43 2.05
N ALA A 189 8.54 14.66 2.17
CA ALA A 189 7.38 15.12 1.41
C ALA A 189 7.50 16.58 0.95
N HIS A 190 6.79 16.95 -0.12
CA HIS A 190 6.67 18.37 -0.48
C HIS A 190 5.59 19.02 0.36
N HIS A 191 4.37 18.47 0.30
CA HIS A 191 3.21 19.00 0.99
C HIS A 191 2.56 17.91 1.85
N ILE A 192 2.18 18.29 3.07
CA ILE A 192 1.36 17.46 3.96
C ILE A 192 0.14 18.30 4.35
N GLU A 193 -1.06 17.81 4.10
CA GLU A 193 -2.31 18.51 4.40
C GLU A 193 -3.30 17.60 5.13
N GLY A 194 -3.81 18.05 6.28
CA GLY A 194 -4.83 17.30 6.99
C GLY A 194 -5.46 18.00 8.19
N ALA A 195 -6.64 17.56 8.62
CA ALA A 195 -7.31 18.18 9.78
C ALA A 195 -6.52 17.95 11.08
N VAL A 196 -6.01 16.72 11.28
CA VAL A 196 -5.13 16.35 12.40
C VAL A 196 -3.85 15.72 11.86
N VAL A 197 -2.73 16.37 12.10
CA VAL A 197 -1.42 15.95 11.57
C VAL A 197 -0.44 15.71 12.72
N ARG A 198 0.12 14.51 12.80
CA ARG A 198 1.12 14.10 13.80
C ARG A 198 2.33 13.50 13.09
N LEU A 199 3.47 14.14 13.20
CA LEU A 199 4.66 13.76 12.45
C LEU A 199 5.83 13.51 13.38
N GLU A 200 6.54 12.41 13.16
CA GLU A 200 7.88 12.16 13.68
C GLU A 200 8.82 11.88 12.52
N HIS A 201 10.09 12.26 12.67
CA HIS A 201 11.14 11.98 11.69
C HIS A 201 10.73 12.27 10.24
N THR A 202 10.13 13.44 10.03
CA THR A 202 9.58 13.87 8.74
C THR A 202 10.27 15.14 8.26
N ARG A 203 10.69 15.17 6.99
CA ARG A 203 11.14 16.37 6.29
C ARG A 203 10.05 16.80 5.31
N ALA A 204 9.52 18.00 5.47
CA ALA A 204 8.50 18.54 4.58
C ALA A 204 8.75 20.00 4.20
N HIS A 205 8.36 20.42 2.99
CA HIS A 205 8.42 21.85 2.64
C HIS A 205 7.32 22.62 3.37
N THR A 206 6.08 22.15 3.27
CA THR A 206 4.93 22.76 3.94
C THR A 206 4.07 21.69 4.61
N VAL A 207 3.63 21.97 5.83
CA VAL A 207 2.61 21.21 6.55
C VAL A 207 1.44 22.14 6.83
N ARG A 208 0.24 21.76 6.39
CA ARG A 208 -1.00 22.52 6.60
C ARG A 208 -2.01 21.67 7.36
N GLY A 209 -2.64 22.23 8.38
CA GLY A 209 -3.70 21.49 9.07
C GLY A 209 -4.49 22.25 10.12
N GLY A 210 -5.48 21.59 10.71
CA GLY A 210 -6.23 22.15 11.84
C GLY A 210 -5.38 22.14 13.10
N SER A 211 -5.11 20.92 13.58
CA SER A 211 -4.27 20.62 14.73
C SER A 211 -3.01 19.88 14.29
N VAL A 212 -1.84 20.51 14.45
CA VAL A 212 -0.55 20.01 13.97
C VAL A 212 0.41 19.72 15.12
N THR A 213 0.91 18.50 15.21
CA THR A 213 1.98 18.08 16.12
C THR A 213 3.24 17.73 15.33
N VAL A 214 4.28 18.53 15.50
CA VAL A 214 5.61 18.29 14.94
C VAL A 214 6.49 17.66 16.01
N GLY A 215 6.60 16.33 15.98
CA GLY A 215 7.38 15.50 16.89
C GLY A 215 8.88 15.46 16.59
N ASP A 216 9.60 14.61 17.31
CA ASP A 216 11.06 14.53 17.27
C ASP A 216 11.63 14.24 15.87
N GLY A 217 12.80 14.82 15.58
CA GLY A 217 13.54 14.59 14.34
C GLY A 217 12.89 15.10 13.06
N CYS A 218 11.85 15.94 13.18
CA CYS A 218 11.21 16.63 12.07
C CYS A 218 11.99 17.87 11.63
N GLU A 219 11.97 18.13 10.33
CA GLU A 219 12.54 19.32 9.68
C GLU A 219 11.53 19.89 8.68
N ILE A 220 10.79 20.92 9.09
CA ILE A 220 9.68 21.49 8.33
C ILE A 220 10.00 22.91 7.87
N GLY A 221 9.75 23.21 6.60
CA GLY A 221 9.90 24.57 6.05
C GLY A 221 8.89 25.53 6.66
N ALA A 222 7.61 25.35 6.35
CA ALA A 222 6.52 26.16 6.90
C ALA A 222 5.42 25.27 7.50
N VAL A 223 4.88 25.69 8.64
CA VAL A 223 3.68 25.09 9.23
C VAL A 223 2.56 26.12 9.24
N GLU A 224 1.45 25.80 8.60
CA GLU A 224 0.23 26.59 8.52
C GLU A 224 -0.88 25.88 9.31
N TYR A 225 -1.42 26.54 10.33
CA TYR A 225 -2.39 25.91 11.24
C TYR A 225 -3.54 26.83 11.63
N THR A 226 -4.73 26.28 11.85
CA THR A 226 -5.92 27.07 12.27
C THR A 226 -6.21 26.96 13.77
N GLU A 227 -5.99 25.79 14.37
CA GLU A 227 -6.35 25.49 15.76
C GLU A 227 -5.13 25.47 16.68
N GLU A 228 -4.32 24.40 16.62
CA GLU A 228 -3.21 24.14 17.54
C GLU A 228 -1.93 23.77 16.79
N LEU A 229 -0.79 24.24 17.31
CA LEU A 229 0.54 23.81 16.89
C LEU A 229 1.37 23.40 18.10
N ILE A 230 1.74 22.12 18.17
CA ILE A 230 2.68 21.58 19.15
C ILE A 230 3.99 21.24 18.43
N VAL A 231 5.12 21.74 18.94
CA VAL A 231 6.44 21.48 18.36
C VAL A 231 7.37 20.91 19.43
N HIS A 232 7.90 19.71 19.17
CA HIS A 232 8.89 19.08 20.04
C HIS A 232 10.20 19.89 20.04
N PRO A 233 10.90 20.00 21.19
CA PRO A 233 12.17 20.76 21.26
C PRO A 233 13.25 20.28 20.28
N GLY A 234 13.22 18.99 19.90
CA GLY A 234 14.11 18.38 18.92
C GLY A 234 13.69 18.55 17.45
N ALA A 235 12.59 19.25 17.18
CA ALA A 235 12.11 19.52 15.83
C ALA A 235 12.57 20.89 15.32
N VAL A 236 12.81 20.98 14.01
CA VAL A 236 13.13 22.25 13.33
C VAL A 236 11.93 22.67 12.50
N VAL A 237 11.41 23.87 12.76
CA VAL A 237 10.35 24.50 11.97
C VAL A 237 10.81 25.90 11.60
N LYS A 238 11.03 26.19 10.31
CA LYS A 238 11.59 27.49 9.89
C LYS A 238 10.57 28.61 9.98
N GLU A 239 9.33 28.34 9.62
CA GLU A 239 8.25 29.31 9.64
C GLU A 239 6.96 28.73 10.24
N ARG A 240 6.25 29.54 11.03
CA ARG A 240 5.00 29.18 11.70
C ARG A 240 3.97 30.25 11.39
N ARG A 241 2.83 29.87 10.82
CA ARG A 241 1.76 30.78 10.45
C ARG A 241 0.43 30.26 10.97
N ARG A 242 -0.29 31.10 11.70
CA ARG A 242 -1.69 30.84 12.01
C ARG A 242 -2.54 31.45 10.91
N ILE A 243 -3.44 30.66 10.32
CA ILE A 243 -4.33 31.08 9.22
C ILE A 243 -5.80 30.95 9.61
#